data_AF-L8MAY9-F1
#
_entry.id   AF-L8MAY9-F1
#
_cell.length_a   1.000
_cell.length_b   1.000
_cell.length_c   1.000
_cell.angle_alpha   90.00
_cell.angle_beta   90.00
_cell.angle_gamma   90.00
#
_symmetry.space_group_name_H-M   'P 1'
#
loop_
_entity.id
_entity.type
_entity.pdbx_description
1 polymer ?
#
loop_
_entity_poly.entity_id
_entity_poly.type
_entity_poly.pdbx_seq_one_letter_code
_entity_poly.pdbx_strand_id
1 'polypeptide(L)' 'MLDRPCFKPCYTVTTIKPDQVFILSERENIYLSDRFSYLVASLIDGQRSSDEIIEAIQIQLLPTESNPDKSFLF' A
#
# COMPACT_ATOMS: atom_id res chain seq x y z
N MET A 1 4.20 15.61 10.93
CA MET A 1 4.40 14.61 9.87
C MET A 1 5.49 13.64 10.29
N LEU A 2 5.40 12.39 9.84
CA LEU A 2 6.43 11.40 10.12
C LEU A 2 7.56 11.56 9.10
N ASP A 3 8.77 11.78 9.58
CA ASP A 3 9.95 11.76 8.74
C ASP A 3 10.50 10.34 8.68
N ARG A 4 10.59 9.78 7.47
CA ARG A 4 11.08 8.43 7.20
C ARG A 4 10.45 7.32 8.07
N PRO A 5 9.11 7.17 8.09
CA PRO A 5 8.45 6.08 8.77
C PRO A 5 9.02 4.70 8.38
N CYS A 6 9.22 3.88 9.41
CA CYS A 6 9.55 2.47 9.30
C CYS A 6 8.68 1.65 10.27
N PHE A 7 8.45 0.38 9.95
CA PHE A 7 7.83 -0.53 10.91
C PHE A 7 8.76 -0.76 12.11
N LYS A 8 8.18 -0.96 13.29
CA LYS A 8 8.98 -1.33 14.46
C LYS A 8 9.71 -2.66 14.17
N PRO A 9 10.96 -2.85 14.62
CA PRO A 9 11.74 -4.05 14.32
C PRO A 9 11.11 -5.37 14.78
N CYS A 10 10.18 -5.32 15.74
CA CYS A 10 9.43 -6.48 16.20
C CYS A 10 8.37 -6.98 15.20
N TYR A 11 8.10 -6.22 14.13
CA TYR A 11 7.18 -6.60 13.07
C TYR A 11 7.92 -7.00 11.80
N THR A 12 7.56 -8.17 11.28
CA THR A 12 7.83 -8.54 9.88
C THR A 12 6.61 -8.20 9.06
N VAL A 13 6.79 -7.39 8.01
CA VAL A 13 5.71 -7.02 7.09
C VAL A 13 5.92 -7.72 5.76
N THR A 14 4.90 -8.42 5.28
CA THR A 14 4.92 -9.14 4.00
C THR A 14 3.70 -8.75 3.19
N THR A 15 3.91 -8.36 1.95
CA THR A 15 2.83 -8.06 1.00
C THR A 15 2.69 -9.21 0.00
N ILE A 16 1.46 -9.62 -0.28
CA ILE A 16 1.13 -10.66 -1.27
C ILE A 16 0.17 -10.03 -2.27
N LYS A 17 0.49 -10.15 -3.57
CA LYS A 17 -0.38 -9.62 -4.63
C LYS A 17 -1.56 -10.57 -4.90
N PRO A 18 -2.75 -10.04 -5.20
CA PRO A 18 -3.16 -8.64 -5.07
C PRO A 18 -3.66 -8.31 -3.64
N ASP A 19 -3.29 -7.13 -3.13
CA ASP A 19 -3.95 -6.44 -2.00
C ASP A 19 -3.92 -7.10 -0.61
N GLN A 20 -2.94 -7.96 -0.33
CA GLN A 20 -2.81 -8.61 0.97
C GLN A 20 -1.56 -8.14 1.71
N VAL A 21 -1.72 -7.85 3.00
CA VAL A 21 -0.62 -7.50 3.91
C VAL A 21 -0.71 -8.34 5.16
N PHE A 22 0.41 -8.96 5.53
CA PHE A 22 0.61 -9.60 6.81
C PHE A 22 1.60 -8.77 7.63
N ILE A 23 1.22 -8.45 8.86
CA ILE A 23 2.09 -7.83 9.85
C ILE A 23 2.22 -8.83 11.00
N LEU A 24 3.41 -9.38 11.16
CA LEU A 24 3.69 -10.52 12.02
C LEU A 24 4.62 -10.11 13.15
N SER A 25 4.31 -10.55 14.37
CA SER A 25 5.21 -10.48 15.52
C SER A 25 5.11 -11.77 16.32
N GLU A 26 5.90 -11.91 17.38
CA GLU A 26 5.79 -13.07 18.29
C GLU A 26 4.46 -13.12 19.05
N ARG A 27 3.78 -11.99 19.22
CA ARG A 27 2.59 -11.86 20.08
C ARG A 27 1.28 -11.78 19.32
N GLU A 28 1.34 -11.29 18.09
CA GLU A 28 0.16 -11.00 17.29
C GLU A 28 0.47 -11.12 15.80
N ASN A 29 -0.59 -11.44 15.07
CA ASN A 29 -0.61 -11.47 13.61
C ASN A 29 -1.80 -10.63 13.15
N ILE A 30 -1.54 -9.69 12.24
CA ILE A 30 -2.55 -8.83 11.63
C ILE A 30 -2.59 -9.14 10.14
N TYR A 31 -3.80 -9.32 9.62
CA TYR A 31 -4.06 -9.49 8.20
C TYR A 31 -4.94 -8.35 7.70
N LEU A 32 -4.49 -7.68 6.65
CA LEU A 32 -5.22 -6.62 5.95
C LEU A 32 -5.40 -7.04 4.49
N SER A 33 -6.62 -6.91 4.00
CA SER A 33 -7.04 -7.40 2.67
C SER A 33 -7.62 -6.26 1.82
N ASP A 34 -6.89 -5.16 1.71
CA ASP A 34 -7.30 -4.01 0.94
C ASP A 34 -6.11 -3.35 0.24
N ARG A 35 -6.38 -2.74 -0.91
CA ARG A 35 -5.37 -2.11 -1.77
C ARG A 35 -4.66 -0.96 -1.06
N PHE A 36 -5.35 -0.19 -0.21
CA PHE A 36 -4.75 0.96 0.44
C PHE A 36 -3.68 0.52 1.45
N SER A 37 -4.00 -0.46 2.30
CA SER A 37 -3.05 -1.08 3.23
C SER A 37 -1.86 -1.69 2.50
N TYR A 38 -2.09 -2.37 1.38
CA TYR A 38 -1.02 -2.90 0.52
C TYR A 38 -0.08 -1.79 0.01
N LEU A 39 -0.63 -0.69 -0.51
CA LEU A 39 0.17 0.43 -1.01
C LEU A 39 1.00 1.07 0.11
N VAL A 40 0.37 1.36 1.24
CA VAL A 40 1.05 1.95 2.41
C VAL A 40 2.18 1.04 2.88
N ALA A 41 1.90 -0.25 3.10
CA ALA A 41 2.91 -1.20 3.56
C ALA A 41 4.09 -1.37 2.58
N SER A 42 3.83 -1.24 1.27
CA SER A 42 4.88 -1.32 0.25
C SER A 42 5.80 -0.09 0.19
N LEU A 43 5.41 1.03 0.80
CA LEU A 43 6.13 2.30 0.74
C LEU A 43 6.81 2.71 2.06
N ILE A 44 6.42 2.10 3.19
CA ILE A 44 7.04 2.29 4.51
C ILE A 44 8.32 1.45 4.60
N ASP A 45 9.43 2.04 4.14
CA ASP A 45 10.77 1.42 4.09
C ASP A 45 11.86 2.27 4.78
N GLY A 46 11.47 3.36 5.46
CA GLY A 46 12.39 4.31 6.06
C GLY A 46 13.16 5.19 5.07
N GLN A 47 12.85 5.14 3.76
CA GLN A 47 13.49 5.97 2.74
C GLN A 47 12.67 7.20 2.36
N ARG A 48 11.35 7.18 2.62
CA ARG A 48 10.41 8.25 2.25
C ARG A 48 9.78 8.88 3.47
N SER A 49 9.61 10.19 3.47
CA SER A 49 8.76 10.95 4.38
C SER A 49 7.27 10.60 4.20
N SER A 50 6.43 10.98 5.17
CA SER A 50 4.99 10.78 5.05
C SER A 50 4.38 11.49 3.83
N ASP A 51 4.91 12.64 3.43
CA ASP A 51 4.38 13.39 2.27
C ASP A 51 4.69 12.67 0.95
N GLU A 52 5.92 12.18 0.78
CA GLU A 52 6.31 11.41 -0.40
C GLU A 52 5.50 10.10 -0.52
N ILE A 53 5.18 9.47 0.62
CA ILE A 53 4.30 8.29 0.65
C ILE A 53 2.88 8.66 0.20
N ILE A 54 2.32 9.76 0.72
CA ILE A 54 0.98 10.21 0.35
C ILE A 54 0.91 10.55 -1.14
N GLU A 55 1.90 11.27 -1.67
CA GLU A 55 1.99 11.61 -3.09
C GLU A 55 2.04 10.35 -3.97
N ALA A 56 2.88 9.37 -3.62
CA ALA A 56 2.98 8.10 -4.34
C ALA A 56 1.66 7.30 -4.33
N ILE A 57 0.95 7.29 -3.21
CA ILE A 57 -0.37 6.63 -3.10
C ILE A 57 -1.40 7.36 -3.96
N GLN A 58 -1.44 8.69 -3.92
CA GLN A 58 -2.36 9.49 -4.72
C GLN A 58 -2.20 9.17 -6.21
N ILE A 59 -0.98 9.11 -6.72
CA ILE A 59 -0.70 8.76 -8.13
C ILE A 59 -1.29 7.38 -8.49
N GLN A 60 -1.20 6.40 -7.59
CA GLN A 60 -1.71 5.04 -7.83
C GLN A 60 -3.22 4.88 -7.62
N LEU A 61 -3.86 5.83 -6.92
CA LEU A 61 -5.30 5.89 -6.70
C LEU A 61 -6.01 6.80 -7.70
N LEU A 62 -5.28 7.63 -8.45
CA LEU A 62 -5.86 8.37 -9.55
C LEU A 62 -6.60 7.39 -10.47
N PRO A 63 -7.86 7.67 -10.83
CA PRO A 63 -8.54 6.92 -11.85
C PRO A 63 -7.63 6.93 -13.08
N THR A 64 -7.09 5.78 -13.46
CA THR A 64 -6.64 5.62 -14.84
C THR A 64 -7.86 5.98 -15.67
N GLU A 65 -7.76 7.07 -16.44
CA GLU A 65 -8.88 7.59 -17.22
C GLU A 65 -9.66 6.42 -17.80
N SER A 66 -10.96 6.40 -17.47
CA SER A 66 -11.99 5.53 -18.01
C SER A 66 -11.54 4.83 -19.28
N ASN A 67 -11.42 3.50 -19.24
CA ASN A 67 -11.35 2.71 -20.48
C ASN A 67 -12.47 3.19 -21.42
N PRO A 68 -12.17 3.88 -22.55
CA PRO A 68 -13.20 4.28 -23.49
C PRO A 68 -13.58 3.11 -24.41
N ASP A 69 -12.99 1.92 -24.24
CA ASP A 69 -13.25 0.76 -25.08
C ASP A 69 -14.35 -0.16 -24.51
N LYS A 70 -15.47 0.47 -24.16
CA LYS A 70 -16.80 -0.13 -24.35
C LYS A 70 -17.56 0.66 -25.41
N SER A 71 -16.89 1.04 -26.49
CA SER A 71 -17.56 1.25 -27.76
C SER A 71 -18.07 -0.10 -28.24
N PHE A 72 -19.39 -0.23 -28.26
CA PHE A 72 -20.19 -1.01 -29.21
C PHE A 72 -19.64 -2.38 -29.64
N LEU A 73 -20.37 -3.45 -29.34
CA LEU A 73 -20.95 -4.35 -30.36
C LEU A 73 -21.68 -5.53 -29.71
N PHE A 74 -22.95 -5.64 -30.12
CA PHE A 74 -23.97 -6.71 -29.98
C PHE A 74 -24.63 -6.93 -28.61
#